data_AF-A4FKD9-F1
#
_entry.id   AF-A4FKD9-F1
#
_cell.length_a   1.000
_cell.length_b   1.000
_cell.length_c   1.000
_cell.angle_alpha   90.00
_cell.angle_beta   90.00
_cell.angle_gamma   90.00
#
_symmetry.space_group_name_H-M   'P 1'
#
loop_
_entity.id
_entity.type
_entity.pdbx_description
1 polymer ?
#
loop_
_entity_poly.entity_id
_entity_poly.type
_entity_poly.pdbx_seq_one_letter_code
_entity_poly.pdbx_strand_id
1 'polypeptide(L)'
;MGLLAGAGLLLGSVSLLGSGLPPAPTASAAAPMIVDGDFTESAPWAARLYQDGEDGYCTASVISPEWILTARHCVQEQHRWGFRIGDV
;
A
#
# COMPACT_ATOMS: atom_id res chain seq x y z
N MET A 1 27.72 60.57 -23.84
CA MET A 1 28.61 59.67 -24.60
C MET A 1 29.05 58.53 -23.68
N GLY A 2 28.19 57.54 -23.48
CA GLY A 2 28.43 56.45 -22.52
C GLY A 2 27.24 55.49 -22.51
N LEU A 3 26.92 54.96 -23.70
CA LEU A 3 25.89 53.98 -23.93
C LEU A 3 26.51 52.58 -23.84
N LEU A 4 25.83 51.69 -23.10
CA LEU A 4 25.67 50.25 -23.39
C LEU A 4 26.94 49.39 -23.29
N ALA A 5 26.93 48.14 -22.85
CA ALA A 5 25.92 47.27 -22.27
C ALA A 5 26.72 46.10 -21.65
N GLY A 6 26.38 45.69 -20.44
CA GLY A 6 26.77 44.39 -19.94
C GLY A 6 25.96 43.33 -20.68
N ALA A 7 26.46 42.86 -21.82
CA ALA A 7 26.04 41.59 -22.41
C ALA A 7 26.63 40.50 -21.50
N GLY A 8 25.88 39.70 -20.76
CA GLY A 8 24.60 39.07 -21.05
C GLY A 8 24.82 37.64 -20.59
N LEU A 9 24.07 37.19 -19.59
CA LEU A 9 24.21 35.86 -19.00
C LEU A 9 24.25 34.81 -20.12
N LEU A 10 25.25 33.93 -20.10
CA LEU A 10 25.27 32.73 -20.94
C LEU A 10 24.01 31.92 -20.59
N LEU A 11 23.02 32.07 -21.47
CA LEU A 11 21.78 31.31 -21.45
C LEU A 11 22.13 29.83 -21.52
N GLY A 12 21.59 29.12 -20.53
CA GLY A 12 21.73 27.70 -20.42
C GLY A 12 21.14 26.97 -21.62
N SER A 13 21.71 25.82 -21.87
CA SER A 13 20.97 24.68 -22.38
C SER A 13 21.66 23.44 -21.82
N VAL A 14 21.37 23.14 -20.56
CA VAL A 14 21.56 21.78 -20.05
C VAL A 14 20.59 20.94 -20.84
N SER A 15 21.12 20.29 -21.88
CA SER A 15 20.36 19.28 -22.61
C SER A 15 20.13 18.14 -21.63
N LEU A 16 18.95 18.08 -21.04
CA LEU A 16 18.41 16.87 -20.43
C LEU A 16 18.22 15.89 -21.58
N LEU A 17 19.31 15.22 -21.97
CA LEU A 17 19.24 13.98 -22.72
C LEU A 17 18.33 13.08 -21.90
N GLY A 18 17.10 12.93 -22.40
CA GLY A 18 16.06 12.15 -21.75
C GLY A 18 16.67 10.82 -21.33
N SER A 19 16.60 10.55 -20.04
CA SER A 19 17.06 9.29 -19.48
C SER A 19 16.22 8.19 -20.12
N GLY A 20 16.74 7.58 -21.19
CA GLY A 20 16.20 6.40 -21.83
C GLY A 20 16.38 5.20 -20.90
N LEU A 21 15.79 5.26 -19.71
CA LEU A 21 15.68 4.06 -18.90
C LEU A 21 14.84 3.07 -19.71
N PRO A 22 15.33 1.83 -19.88
CA PRO A 22 14.47 0.79 -20.40
C PRO A 22 13.22 0.70 -19.52
N PRO A 23 12.04 0.37 -20.09
CA PRO A 23 10.89 0.06 -19.26
C PRO A 23 11.32 -0.99 -18.25
N ALA A 24 10.99 -0.77 -16.97
CA ALA A 24 11.25 -1.75 -15.93
C ALA A 24 10.72 -3.10 -16.42
N PRO A 25 11.45 -4.21 -16.22
CA PRO A 25 10.90 -5.51 -16.55
C PRO A 25 9.55 -5.61 -15.85
N THR A 26 8.49 -5.89 -16.60
CA THR A 26 7.21 -6.28 -16.01
C THR A 26 7.55 -7.44 -15.10
N ALA A 27 7.53 -7.20 -13.79
CA ALA A 27 7.72 -8.25 -12.82
C ALA A 27 6.70 -9.33 -13.19
N SER A 28 7.20 -10.47 -13.68
CA SER A 28 6.36 -11.65 -13.87
C SER A 28 5.65 -11.82 -12.54
N ALA A 29 4.32 -11.79 -12.54
CA ALA A 29 3.55 -12.03 -11.33
C ALA A 29 4.09 -13.33 -10.73
N ALA A 30 4.84 -13.20 -9.63
CA ALA A 30 5.48 -14.35 -9.02
C ALA A 30 4.34 -15.27 -8.63
N ALA A 31 4.33 -16.49 -9.17
CA ALA A 31 3.33 -17.46 -8.76
C ALA A 31 3.42 -17.61 -7.24
N PRO A 32 2.30 -17.57 -6.50
CA PRO A 32 2.33 -17.70 -5.06
C PRO A 32 2.98 -19.03 -4.70
N MET A 33 3.93 -19.01 -3.77
CA MET A 33 4.56 -20.22 -3.25
C MET A 33 3.65 -20.88 -2.20
N ILE A 34 2.45 -21.28 -2.61
CA ILE A 34 1.46 -21.94 -1.75
C ILE A 34 1.18 -23.31 -2.37
N VAL A 35 1.52 -24.37 -1.64
CA VAL A 35 1.26 -25.75 -2.08
C VAL A 35 -0.23 -26.04 -1.88
N ASP A 36 -0.92 -26.39 -2.97
CA ASP A 36 -2.35 -26.75 -3.02
C ASP A 36 -3.32 -25.68 -2.45
N GLY A 37 -2.89 -24.43 -2.36
CA GLY A 37 -3.76 -23.33 -1.95
C GLY A 37 -4.48 -22.70 -3.14
N ASP A 38 -5.71 -22.27 -2.91
CA ASP A 38 -6.52 -21.49 -3.85
C ASP A 38 -7.22 -20.34 -3.11
N PHE A 39 -7.84 -19.43 -3.86
CA PHE A 39 -8.71 -18.42 -3.27
C PHE A 39 -10.01 -19.07 -2.80
N THR A 40 -10.48 -18.69 -1.61
CA THR A 40 -11.82 -19.10 -1.17
C THR A 40 -12.86 -18.14 -1.71
N GLU A 41 -14.05 -18.64 -2.05
CA GLU A 41 -15.20 -17.81 -2.46
C GLU A 41 -16.08 -17.41 -1.26
N SER A 42 -15.89 -18.08 -0.11
CA SER A 42 -16.66 -17.81 1.09
C SER A 42 -15.82 -18.06 2.34
N ALA A 43 -15.95 -17.15 3.30
CA ALA A 43 -15.35 -17.23 4.61
C ALA A 43 -16.15 -16.34 5.58
N PRO A 44 -17.38 -16.71 5.94
CA PRO A 44 -18.28 -15.86 6.74
C PRO A 44 -17.75 -15.61 8.16
N TRP A 45 -16.81 -16.44 8.62
CA TRP A 45 -16.08 -16.24 9.87
C TRP A 45 -14.93 -15.23 9.75
N ALA A 46 -14.55 -14.78 8.56
CA ALA A 46 -13.45 -13.85 8.38
C ALA A 46 -13.81 -12.45 8.89
N ALA A 47 -12.91 -11.88 9.68
CA ALA A 47 -12.95 -10.49 10.07
C ALA A 47 -11.57 -9.87 9.88
N ARG A 48 -11.54 -8.63 9.40
CA ARG A 48 -10.33 -7.83 9.28
C ARG A 48 -10.39 -6.70 10.29
N LEU A 49 -9.34 -6.54 11.08
CA LEU A 49 -9.21 -5.51 12.13
C LEU A 49 -8.49 -4.29 11.56
N TYR A 50 -9.04 -3.11 11.86
CA TYR A 50 -8.60 -1.80 11.44
C TYR A 50 -8.15 -0.99 12.64
N GLN A 51 -7.06 -0.25 12.48
CA GLN A 51 -6.49 0.62 13.51
C GLN A 51 -6.56 2.06 13.02
N ASP A 52 -7.23 2.93 13.77
CA ASP A 52 -7.35 4.37 13.48
C ASP A 52 -7.95 4.74 12.10
N GLY A 53 -8.51 3.77 11.39
CA GLY A 53 -9.03 3.94 10.03
C GLY A 53 -8.06 3.49 8.95
N GLU A 54 -6.88 2.99 9.31
CA GLU A 54 -5.96 2.31 8.39
C GLU A 54 -6.45 0.89 8.08
N ASP A 55 -6.37 0.54 6.80
CA ASP A 55 -6.90 -0.70 6.27
C ASP A 55 -6.02 -1.91 6.64
N GLY A 56 -6.62 -2.94 7.25
CA GLY A 56 -6.05 -4.29 7.30
C GLY A 56 -4.88 -4.50 8.27
N TYR A 57 -4.90 -3.86 9.44
CA TYR A 57 -3.88 -3.99 10.47
C TYR A 57 -3.67 -5.44 10.96
N CYS A 58 -4.74 -6.17 11.25
CA CYS A 58 -4.69 -7.55 11.74
C CYS A 58 -5.84 -8.40 11.19
N THR A 59 -5.72 -9.73 11.34
CA THR A 59 -6.82 -10.67 11.14
C THR A 59 -7.61 -10.90 12.44
N ALA A 60 -8.85 -11.34 12.28
CA ALA A 60 -9.75 -11.72 13.36
C ALA A 60 -10.78 -12.75 12.85
N SER A 61 -11.53 -13.36 13.77
CA SER A 61 -12.57 -14.34 13.43
C SER A 61 -13.87 -14.09 14.18
N VAL A 62 -15.00 -14.13 13.48
CA VAL A 62 -16.33 -14.10 14.10
C VAL A 62 -16.59 -15.44 14.79
N ILE A 63 -16.84 -15.41 16.08
CA ILE A 63 -17.11 -16.64 16.88
C ILE A 63 -18.55 -16.71 17.38
N SER A 64 -19.28 -15.58 17.35
CA SER A 64 -20.73 -15.51 17.62
C SER A 64 -21.28 -14.14 17.15
N PRO A 65 -22.60 -13.87 17.22
CA PRO A 65 -23.20 -12.64 16.67
C PRO A 65 -22.60 -11.32 17.17
N GLU A 66 -22.04 -11.32 18.39
CA GLU A 66 -21.50 -10.11 19.03
C GLU A 66 -20.04 -10.27 19.47
N TRP A 67 -19.38 -11.37 19.09
CA TRP A 67 -18.02 -11.66 19.54
C TRP A 67 -17.07 -11.98 18.39
N ILE A 68 -15.93 -11.27 18.40
CA ILE A 68 -14.80 -11.46 17.49
C ILE A 68 -13.56 -11.86 18.30
N LEU A 69 -12.84 -12.88 17.82
CA LEU A 69 -11.57 -13.33 18.37
C LEU A 69 -10.39 -12.77 17.57
N THR A 70 -9.36 -12.25 18.25
CA THR A 70 -8.09 -11.82 17.63
C THR A 70 -6.92 -12.05 18.59
N ALA A 71 -5.70 -11.83 18.12
CA ALA A 71 -4.50 -11.97 18.94
C ALA A 71 -4.37 -10.80 19.93
N ARG A 72 -3.89 -11.08 21.14
CA ARG A 72 -3.61 -10.04 22.15
C ARG A 72 -2.74 -8.91 21.59
N HIS A 73 -1.70 -9.25 20.82
CA HIS A 73 -0.75 -8.26 20.32
C HIS A 73 -1.36 -7.24 19.37
N CYS A 74 -2.49 -7.56 18.74
CA CYS A 74 -3.20 -6.63 17.86
C CYS A 74 -3.95 -5.54 18.62
N VAL A 75 -4.16 -5.66 19.95
CA VAL A 75 -5.01 -4.76 20.73
C VAL A 75 -4.34 -4.28 22.03
N GLN A 76 -3.00 -4.35 22.12
CA GLN A 76 -2.29 -3.95 23.35
C GLN A 76 -2.28 -2.44 23.58
N GLU A 77 -2.41 -1.65 22.52
CA GLU A 77 -2.31 -0.20 22.56
C GLU A 77 -3.69 0.46 22.43
N GLN A 78 -3.78 1.75 22.77
CA GLN A 78 -5.03 2.49 22.70
C GLN A 78 -5.22 3.07 21.30
N HIS A 79 -6.09 2.45 20.51
CA HIS A 79 -6.47 2.90 19.17
C HIS A 79 -7.98 2.86 19.00
N ARG A 80 -8.47 3.55 17.97
CA ARG A 80 -9.83 3.36 17.51
C ARG A 80 -9.88 2.08 16.66
N TRP A 81 -10.53 1.06 17.19
CA TRP A 81 -10.70 -0.22 16.52
C TRP A 81 -11.94 -0.25 15.63
N GLY A 82 -11.84 -0.93 14.50
CA GLY A 82 -12.96 -1.23 13.63
C GLY A 82 -12.80 -2.60 12.97
N PHE A 83 -13.89 -3.14 12.44
CA PHE A 83 -13.88 -4.42 11.74
C PHE A 83 -14.59 -4.32 10.40
N ARG A 84 -14.08 -5.03 9.38
CA ARG A 84 -14.87 -5.46 8.23
C ARG A 84 -15.13 -6.95 8.40
N ILE A 85 -16.40 -7.34 8.32
CA ILE A 85 -16.92 -8.67 8.64
C ILE A 85 -17.66 -9.19 7.40
N GLY A 86 -17.43 -10.45 7.04
CA GLY A 86 -18.12 -11.10 5.93
C GLY A 86 -17.17 -11.86 5.00
N ASP A 87 -17.74 -12.41 3.93
CA ASP A 87 -17.00 -13.17 2.90
C ASP A 87 -15.85 -12.38 2.27
N VAL A 88 -14.94 -13.11 1.62
CA VAL A 88 -13.74 -12.59 0.95
C VAL A 88 -14.01 -12.10 -0.48
#